data_AF-A0A543K3H4-F1
#
_entry.id   AF-A0A543K3H4-F1
#
_cell.length_a   1.000
_cell.length_b   1.000
_cell.length_c   1.000
_cell.angle_alpha   90.00
_cell.angle_beta   90.00
_cell.angle_gamma   90.00
#
_symmetry.space_group_name_H-M   'P 1'
#
loop_
_entity.id
_entity.type
_entity.pdbx_description
1 polymer ?
#
loop_
_entity_poly.entity_id
_entity_poly.type
_entity_poly.pdbx_seq_one_letter_code
_entity_poly.pdbx_strand_id
1 'polypeptide(L)'
;MADPATITMVGLTAGALCAVSTTPELIVTLRRAEPVSRWIVLRNVALATGNALWVLYALAGGHLPILIFCGINALMTGVLAARQMRLVVPHTPLLSNPKKEGTEI
;
A
#
# COMPACT_ATOMS: atom_id res chain seq x y z
N MET A 1 7.01 32.94 5.28
CA MET A 1 7.11 31.65 6.00
C MET A 1 5.71 31.33 6.50
N ALA A 2 5.21 30.12 6.30
CA ALA A 2 3.90 29.74 6.82
C ALA A 2 3.95 29.61 8.35
N ASP A 3 2.90 30.04 9.04
CA ASP A 3 2.83 29.91 10.50
C ASP A 3 2.91 28.43 10.94
N PRO A 4 3.60 28.12 12.05
CA PRO A 4 3.76 26.74 12.53
C PRO A 4 2.41 26.05 12.82
N ALA A 5 1.39 26.82 13.19
CA ALA A 5 0.02 26.33 13.36
C ALA A 5 -0.58 25.83 12.04
N THR A 6 -0.37 26.58 10.95
CA THR A 6 -0.86 26.21 9.60
C THR A 6 -0.20 24.93 9.11
N ILE A 7 1.12 24.79 9.29
CA ILE A 7 1.86 23.58 8.92
C ILE A 7 1.32 22.36 9.68
N THR A 8 1.04 22.52 10.98
CA THR A 8 0.50 21.45 11.82
C THR A 8 -0.91 21.05 11.37
N MET A 9 -1.78 22.03 11.10
CA MET A 9 -3.15 21.78 10.65
C MET A 9 -3.20 21.07 9.28
N VAL A 10 -2.35 21.48 8.33
CA VAL A 10 -2.20 20.80 7.04
C VAL A 10 -1.68 19.37 7.22
N GLY A 11 -0.68 19.17 8.09
CA GLY A 11 -0.16 17.83 8.40
C GLY A 11 -1.22 16.90 9.00
N LEU A 12 -2.04 17.41 9.92
CA LEU A 12 -3.13 16.64 10.55
C LEU A 12 -4.23 16.29 9.54
N THR A 13 -4.67 17.25 8.73
CA THR A 13 -5.73 17.04 7.74
C THR A 13 -5.28 16.10 6.61
N ALA A 14 -4.07 16.28 6.09
CA ALA A 14 -3.50 15.38 5.09
C ALA A 14 -3.35 13.96 5.62
N GLY A 15 -2.84 13.81 6.84
CA GLY A 15 -2.69 12.52 7.49
C GLY A 15 -4.03 11.80 7.73
N ALA A 16 -5.05 12.54 8.19
CA ALA A 16 -6.40 12.00 8.39
C ALA A 16 -7.01 11.51 7.07
N LEU A 17 -6.88 12.29 5.99
CA LEU A 17 -7.38 11.89 4.66
C LEU A 17 -6.71 10.60 4.16
N CYS A 18 -5.40 10.47 4.36
CA CYS A 18 -4.67 9.25 3.99
C CYS A 18 -5.11 8.02 4.81
N ALA A 19 -5.35 8.19 6.11
CA ALA A 19 -5.82 7.09 6.95
C ALA A 19 -7.23 6.64 6.55
N VAL A 20 -8.13 7.59 6.31
CA VAL A 20 -9.51 7.32 5.87
C VAL A 20 -9.53 6.63 4.50
N SER A 21 -8.68 7.06 3.55
CA SER A 21 -8.63 6.46 2.21
C SER A 21 -8.09 5.02 2.20
N THR A 22 -7.20 4.68 3.14
CA THR A 22 -6.60 3.34 3.25
C THR A 22 -7.54 2.34 3.96
N THR A 23 -8.50 2.84 4.73
CA THR A 23 -9.47 2.02 5.49
C THR A 23 -10.36 1.12 4.62
N PRO A 24 -11.02 1.58 3.54
CA PRO A 24 -11.82 0.71 2.68
C PRO A 24 -10.97 -0.37 1.98
N GLU A 25 -9.75 -0.04 1.55
CA GLU A 25 -8.83 -1.01 0.95
C GLU A 25 -8.47 -2.12 1.95
N LEU A 26 -8.25 -1.75 3.22
CA LEU A 26 -8.05 -2.69 4.32
C LEU A 26 -9.27 -3.60 4.52
N ILE A 27 -10.48 -3.04 4.64
CA ILE A 27 -11.70 -3.83 4.87
C ILE A 27 -11.98 -4.78 3.71
N VAL A 28 -11.79 -4.35 2.47
CA VAL A 28 -12.00 -5.20 1.28
C VAL A 28 -10.99 -6.33 1.24
N THR A 29 -9.72 -6.05 1.50
CA THR A 29 -8.66 -7.08 1.50
C THR A 29 -8.83 -8.05 2.69
N LEU A 30 -9.09 -7.50 3.88
CA LEU A 30 -9.99 -7.97 4.96
C LEU A 30 -10.96 -9.13 4.68
N ARG A 31 -11.70 -9.02 3.59
CA ARG A 31 -12.85 -9.89 3.31
C ARG A 31 -12.64 -10.71 2.05
N ARG A 32 -11.68 -10.36 1.20
CA ARG A 32 -11.29 -11.14 0.02
C ARG A 32 -10.64 -12.46 0.42
N ALA A 33 -11.11 -13.53 -0.22
CA ALA A 33 -10.46 -14.84 -0.26
C ALA A 33 -9.81 -15.12 -1.63
N GLU A 34 -10.02 -14.24 -2.60
CA GLU A 34 -9.51 -14.40 -3.96
C GLU A 34 -8.00 -14.14 -4.07
N PRO A 35 -7.35 -14.79 -5.05
CA PRO A 35 -6.00 -14.47 -5.49
C PRO A 35 -5.75 -12.98 -5.69
N VAL A 36 -4.57 -12.51 -5.28
CA VAL A 36 -4.12 -11.13 -5.50
C VAL A 36 -2.89 -11.13 -6.41
N SER A 37 -2.87 -10.19 -7.37
CA SER A 37 -1.73 -9.99 -8.27
C SER A 37 -0.46 -9.62 -7.50
N ARG A 38 0.68 -10.18 -7.89
CA ARG A 38 2.00 -9.86 -7.30
C ARG A 38 2.32 -8.37 -7.34
N TRP A 39 1.85 -7.66 -8.37
CA TRP A 39 2.04 -6.20 -8.51
C TRP A 39 1.37 -5.41 -7.38
N ILE A 40 0.17 -5.83 -6.96
CA ILE A 40 -0.56 -5.18 -5.87
C ILE A 40 0.18 -5.41 -4.54
N VAL A 41 0.70 -6.63 -4.33
CA VAL A 41 1.50 -6.96 -3.15
C VAL A 41 2.75 -6.10 -3.10
N LEU A 42 3.48 -5.99 -4.22
CA LEU A 42 4.70 -5.18 -4.30
C LEU A 42 4.42 -3.70 -4.03
N ARG A 43 3.33 -3.14 -4.57
CA ARG A 43 2.88 -1.78 -4.26
C ARG A 43 2.69 -1.59 -2.75
N ASN A 44 1.97 -2.51 -2.10
CA ASN A 44 1.65 -2.36 -0.68
C ASN A 44 2.87 -2.56 0.23
N VAL A 45 3.82 -3.42 -0.18
CA VAL A 45 5.14 -3.52 0.47
C VAL A 45 5.91 -2.20 0.31
N ALA A 46 5.99 -1.64 -0.89
CA ALA A 46 6.69 -0.37 -1.12
C ALA A 46 6.07 0.78 -0.30
N LEU A 47 4.74 0.84 -0.21
CA LEU A 47 4.03 1.81 0.63
C LEU A 47 4.31 1.62 2.12
N ALA A 48 4.34 0.38 2.62
CA ALA A 48 4.71 0.09 4.00
C ALA A 48 6.14 0.55 4.32
N THR A 49 7.09 0.24 3.43
CA THR A 49 8.49 0.69 3.57
C THR A 49 8.60 2.21 3.53
N GLY A 50 7.94 2.86 2.57
CA GLY A 50 7.92 4.31 2.46
C GLY A 50 7.35 5.00 3.71
N ASN A 51 6.23 4.49 4.25
CA ASN A 51 5.65 5.00 5.49
C ASN A 51 6.58 4.77 6.70
N ALA A 52 7.27 3.63 6.77
CA ALA A 52 8.26 3.38 7.82
C ALA A 52 9.45 4.36 7.75
N LEU A 53 9.93 4.69 6.54
CA LEU A 53 10.95 5.74 6.37
C LEU A 53 10.45 7.11 6.83
N TRP A 54 9.20 7.46 6.53
CA TRP A 54 8.59 8.71 7.01
C TRP A 54 8.48 8.77 8.53
N VAL A 55 8.19 7.64 9.19
CA VAL A 55 8.20 7.54 10.65
C VAL A 55 9.60 7.82 11.21
N LEU A 56 10.65 7.24 10.61
CA LEU A 56 12.04 7.50 11.01
C LEU A 56 12.41 8.98 10.81
N TYR A 57 12.01 9.58 9.69
CA TYR A 57 12.19 11.01 9.44
C TYR A 57 11.48 11.87 10.48
N ALA A 58 10.23 11.55 10.80
CA ALA A 58 9.43 12.30 11.77
C ALA A 58 10.00 12.19 13.20
N LEU A 59 10.55 11.03 13.57
CA LEU A 59 11.28 10.85 14.83
C LEU A 59 12.50 11.75 14.91
N ALA A 60 13.27 11.86 13.83
CA ALA A 60 14.46 12.71 13.78
C ALA A 60 14.12 14.22 13.76
N GLY A 61 13.02 14.60 13.12
CA GLY A 61 12.59 16.01 12.97
C GLY A 61 11.59 16.52 14.01
N GLY A 62 11.09 15.66 14.91
CA GLY A 62 10.08 16.04 15.91
C GLY A 62 8.69 16.36 15.34
N HIS A 63 8.36 15.90 14.12
CA HIS A 63 7.10 16.21 13.45
C HIS A 63 5.98 15.24 13.87
N LEU A 64 5.32 15.56 14.99
CA LEU A 64 4.28 14.71 15.60
C LEU A 64 3.14 14.27 14.65
N PRO A 65 2.57 15.15 13.79
CA PRO A 65 1.51 14.74 12.87
C PRO A 65 1.97 13.66 11.87
N ILE A 66 3.16 13.82 11.31
CA ILE A 66 3.74 12.88 10.35
C ILE A 66 3.99 11.54 11.04
N LEU A 67 4.54 11.58 12.26
CA LEU A 67 4.83 10.39 13.05
C LEU A 67 3.58 9.52 13.26
N ILE A 68 2.48 10.14 13.69
CA ILE A 68 1.23 9.44 13.99
C ILE A 68 0.63 8.84 12.72
N PHE A 69 0.43 9.64 11.67
CA PHE A 69 -0.30 9.19 10.49
C PHE A 69 0.51 8.26 9.59
N CYS A 70 1.81 8.49 9.41
CA CYS A 70 2.66 7.55 8.70
C CYS A 70 2.82 6.24 9.50
N GLY A 71 2.84 6.30 10.84
CA GLY A 71 2.83 5.11 11.68
C GLY A 71 1.58 4.25 11.50
N ILE A 72 0.39 4.88 11.57
CA ILE A 72 -0.89 4.19 11.32
C ILE A 72 -0.91 3.58 9.91
N ASN A 73 -0.51 4.36 8.89
CA ASN A 73 -0.51 3.87 7.51
C ASN A 73 0.51 2.74 7.31
N ALA A 74 1.69 2.79 7.92
CA ALA A 74 2.67 1.70 7.87
C ALA A 74 2.10 0.39 8.43
N LEU A 75 1.35 0.46 9.54
CA LEU A 75 0.68 -0.69 10.12
C LEU A 75 -0.41 -1.23 9.20
N MET A 76 -1.28 -0.36 8.66
CA MET A 76 -2.37 -0.76 7.76
C MET A 76 -1.84 -1.40 6.48
N THR A 77 -0.85 -0.79 5.83
CA THR A 77 -0.25 -1.33 4.59
C THR A 77 0.60 -2.56 4.86
N GLY A 78 1.22 -2.66 6.03
CA GLY A 78 1.92 -3.88 6.48
C GLY A 78 0.97 -5.07 6.64
N VAL A 79 -0.19 -4.87 7.27
CA VAL A 79 -1.24 -5.91 7.40
C VAL A 79 -1.78 -6.30 6.04
N LEU A 80 -2.03 -5.33 5.15
CA LEU A 80 -2.45 -5.57 3.78
C LEU A 80 -1.44 -6.44 3.04
N ALA A 81 -0.16 -6.04 3.04
CA ALA A 81 0.91 -6.78 2.38
C ALA A 81 1.04 -8.20 2.93
N ALA A 82 1.06 -8.38 4.26
CA ALA A 82 1.16 -9.68 4.90
C ALA A 82 0.01 -10.62 4.52
N ARG A 83 -1.22 -10.09 4.44
CA ARG A 83 -2.36 -10.89 3.98
C ARG A 83 -2.29 -11.22 2.50
N GLN A 84 -1.96 -10.23 1.67
CA GLN A 84 -1.91 -10.43 0.23
C GLN A 84 -0.79 -11.40 -0.17
N MET A 85 0.33 -11.43 0.55
CA MET A 85 1.38 -12.44 0.37
C MET A 85 0.86 -13.88 0.52
N ARG A 86 -0.12 -14.10 1.41
CA ARG A 86 -0.77 -15.42 1.59
C ARG A 86 -1.73 -15.77 0.45
N LEU A 87 -2.22 -14.76 -0.27
CA LEU A 87 -3.15 -14.89 -1.39
C LEU A 87 -2.45 -14.71 -2.75
N VAL A 88 -1.11 -14.64 -2.79
CA VAL A 88 -0.37 -14.54 -4.04
C VAL A 88 -0.54 -15.85 -4.80
N VAL A 89 -1.21 -15.78 -5.94
CA VAL A 89 -1.14 -16.86 -6.92
C VAL A 89 0.21 -16.82 -7.62
N PRO A 90 0.93 -17.95 -7.75
CA PRO A 90 2.03 -18.02 -8.69
C PRO A 90 1.48 -17.75 -10.07
N HIS A 91 1.95 -16.68 -10.71
CA HIS A 91 1.76 -16.52 -12.15
C HIS A 91 2.37 -17.76 -12.80
N THR A 92 1.54 -18.73 -13.17
CA THR A 92 1.86 -19.57 -14.31
C THR A 92 1.82 -18.60 -15.49
N PRO A 93 2.95 -18.24 -16.11
CA PRO A 93 2.87 -17.58 -17.39
C PRO A 93 2.13 -18.57 -18.30
N LEU A 94 1.01 -18.15 -18.88
CA LEU A 94 0.49 -18.79 -20.08
C LEU A 94 1.53 -18.54 -21.18
N LEU A 95 2.66 -19.26 -21.10
CA LEU A 95 3.63 -19.36 -22.15
C LEU A 95 2.96 -20.15 -23.27
N SER A 96 2.97 -19.53 -24.43
CA SER A 96 2.67 -20.10 -25.74
C SER A 96 1.21 -20.51 -25.94
N ASN A 97 0.57 -19.85 -26.90
CA ASN A 97 -0.29 -20.56 -27.83
C ASN A 97 0.59 -20.93 -29.03
N PRO A 98 1.22 -22.11 -29.08
CA PRO A 98 1.90 -22.58 -30.28
C PRO A 98 0.87 -23.35 -31.12
N LYS A 99 -0.08 -22.66 -31.75
CA LYS A 99 -0.88 -23.25 -32.84
C LYS A 99 -1.55 -22.20 -33.72
N LYS A 100 -0.72 -21.43 -34.43
CA LYS A 100 -1.07 -20.97 -35.79
C LYS A 100 -0.13 -21.67 -36.76
N GLU A 101 -0.29 -22.98 -36.86
CA GLU A 101 0.29 -23.77 -37.94
C GLU A 101 -0.71 -24.87 -38.31
N GLY A 102 -1.15 -24.83 -39.58
CA GLY A 102 -1.76 -25.93 -40.31
C GLY A 102 -3.24 -26.21 -40.04
N THR A 103 -4.07 -25.96 -41.06
CA THR A 103 -4.99 -26.90 -41.76
C THR A 103 -5.96 -26.01 -42.55
N GLU A 104 -5.63 -25.68 -43.81
CA GLU A 104 -6.23 -26.34 -44.98
C GLU A 104 -7.76 -26.47 -44.86
N ILE A 105 -8.51 -25.60 -45.53
CA ILE A 105 -9.43 -25.95 -46.64
C ILE A 105 -9.57 -24.72 -47.55
#